data_AF-A0AAW0N779-F1
#
_entry.id   AF-A0AAW0N779-F1
#
_cell.length_a   1.000
_cell.length_b   1.000
_cell.length_c   1.000
_cell.angle_alpha   90.00
_cell.angle_beta   90.00
_cell.angle_gamma   90.00
#
_symmetry.space_group_name_H-M   'P 1'
#
loop_
_entity.id
_entity.type
_entity.pdbx_description
1 polymer ?
#
loop_
_entity_poly.entity_id
_entity_poly.type
_entity_poly.pdbx_seq_one_letter_code
_entity_poly.pdbx_strand_id
1 'polypeptide(L)'
;MDGSRNDERLAHKVLRPDGFFRSRKALLVMDSMRAHITPQFKAKLKAVNTIPAIIPGGLTKILQPLDISVNRSFKAVFASPVGQWMMKEASFTALKARHCNFRKSRKETKERKETQQANPDASVASGTIAKASEMSMADIFRSSEN
;
A
#
# COMPACT_ATOMS: atom_id res chain seq x y z
N MET A 1 13.65 -21.76 -44.25
CA MET A 1 12.19 -21.73 -44.03
C MET A 1 11.93 -20.85 -42.80
N ASP A 2 12.18 -19.55 -42.94
CA ASP A 2 11.15 -18.48 -42.92
C ASP A 2 10.25 -18.52 -41.67
N GLY A 3 10.76 -17.96 -40.56
CA GLY A 3 9.95 -17.52 -39.42
C GLY A 3 9.53 -16.04 -39.49
N SER A 4 9.78 -15.37 -40.63
CA SER A 4 9.52 -13.94 -40.84
C SER A 4 8.06 -13.63 -41.19
N ARG A 5 7.32 -14.59 -41.75
CA ARG A 5 5.96 -14.38 -42.27
C ARG A 5 4.87 -14.09 -41.23
N ASN A 6 5.11 -14.39 -39.96
CA ASN A 6 4.11 -14.25 -38.90
C ASN A 6 4.10 -12.87 -38.21
N ASP A 7 5.20 -12.11 -38.26
CA ASP A 7 5.29 -10.81 -37.57
C ASP A 7 4.55 -9.69 -38.35
N GLU A 8 4.52 -9.78 -39.69
CA GLU A 8 3.77 -8.84 -40.55
C GLU A 8 2.24 -8.90 -40.32
N ARG A 9 1.70 -10.09 -40.04
CA ARG A 9 0.26 -10.27 -39.74
C ARG A 9 -0.14 -9.63 -38.41
N LEU A 10 0.77 -9.59 -37.42
CA LEU A 10 0.53 -8.95 -36.13
C LEU A 10 0.60 -7.43 -36.22
N ALA A 11 1.53 -6.89 -37.01
CA ALA A 11 1.64 -5.45 -37.26
C ALA A 11 0.34 -4.87 -37.87
N HIS A 12 -0.34 -5.65 -38.71
CA HIS A 12 -1.59 -5.24 -39.35
C HIS A 12 -2.76 -5.03 -38.37
N LYS A 13 -2.71 -5.60 -37.16
CA LYS A 13 -3.78 -5.52 -36.15
C LYS A 13 -3.62 -4.37 -35.15
N VAL A 14 -2.38 -3.96 -34.89
CA VAL A 14 -2.06 -2.92 -33.89
C VAL A 14 -2.05 -1.53 -34.51
N LEU A 15 -1.67 -1.43 -35.79
CA LEU A 15 -1.66 -0.15 -36.50
C LEU A 15 -3.03 0.15 -37.12
N ARG A 16 -3.51 1.39 -36.93
CA ARG A 16 -4.74 1.86 -37.57
C ARG A 16 -4.65 1.69 -39.09
N PRO A 17 -5.66 1.10 -39.77
CA PRO A 17 -5.69 0.92 -41.22
C PRO A 17 -5.33 2.20 -41.99
N ASP A 18 -5.89 3.33 -41.55
CA ASP A 18 -5.69 4.65 -42.16
C ASP A 18 -4.68 5.51 -41.38
N GLY A 19 -3.82 4.85 -40.58
CA GLY A 19 -2.87 5.50 -39.70
C GLY A 19 -1.68 6.09 -40.46
N PHE A 20 -1.24 7.27 -40.02
CA PHE A 20 -0.08 8.02 -40.54
C PHE A 20 1.20 7.18 -40.74
N PHE A 21 1.35 6.15 -39.93
CA PHE A 21 2.49 5.23 -39.85
C PHE A 21 2.76 4.41 -41.12
N ARG A 22 1.80 4.26 -42.05
CA ARG A 22 2.00 3.50 -43.31
C ARG A 22 2.64 4.35 -44.42
N SER A 23 2.30 5.64 -44.48
CA SER A 23 2.73 6.53 -45.55
C SER A 23 3.88 7.46 -45.17
N ARG A 24 4.08 7.73 -43.87
CA ARG A 24 5.10 8.67 -43.39
C ARG A 24 5.84 8.12 -42.18
N LYS A 25 7.07 8.59 -41.98
CA LYS A 25 7.86 8.28 -40.79
C LYS A 25 7.16 8.85 -39.57
N ALA A 26 6.91 8.02 -38.57
CA ALA A 26 6.33 8.44 -37.30
C ALA A 26 7.37 8.51 -36.19
N LEU A 27 7.12 9.33 -35.18
CA LEU A 27 7.93 9.42 -33.98
C LEU A 27 7.14 8.82 -32.80
N LEU A 28 7.68 7.80 -32.16
CA LEU A 28 7.09 7.19 -30.98
C LEU A 28 7.87 7.62 -29.73
N VAL A 29 7.25 8.47 -28.93
CA VAL A 29 7.82 8.97 -27.67
C VAL A 29 7.48 7.99 -26.55
N MET A 30 8.49 7.47 -25.87
CA MET A 30 8.36 6.44 -24.83
C MET A 30 9.28 6.72 -23.66
N ASP A 31 9.08 6.05 -22.53
CA ASP A 31 9.95 6.13 -21.36
C ASP A 31 11.15 5.19 -21.48
N SER A 32 12.15 5.39 -20.63
CA SER A 32 13.37 4.58 -20.59
C SER A 32 13.19 3.20 -19.94
N MET A 33 12.01 2.60 -19.97
CA MET A 33 11.79 1.28 -19.41
C MET A 33 12.60 0.23 -20.18
N ARG A 34 13.29 -0.67 -19.46
CA ARG A 34 14.18 -1.67 -20.07
C ARG A 34 13.51 -2.52 -21.16
N ALA A 35 12.23 -2.85 -20.97
CA ALA A 35 11.46 -3.61 -21.96
C ALA A 35 11.35 -2.90 -23.33
N HIS A 36 11.36 -1.57 -23.34
CA HIS A 36 11.23 -0.73 -24.52
C HIS A 36 12.56 -0.49 -25.28
N ILE A 37 13.70 -0.84 -24.68
CA ILE A 37 15.03 -0.59 -25.26
C ILE A 37 15.57 -1.84 -25.99
N THR A 38 14.82 -2.95 -25.95
CA THR A 38 15.25 -4.22 -26.53
C THR A 38 15.51 -4.13 -28.05
N PRO A 39 16.54 -4.81 -28.59
CA PRO A 39 16.84 -4.81 -30.02
C PRO A 39 15.67 -5.30 -30.87
N GLN A 40 14.95 -6.31 -30.38
CA GLN A 40 13.76 -6.87 -31.04
C GLN A 40 12.67 -5.81 -31.21
N PHE A 41 12.43 -5.00 -30.17
CA PHE A 41 11.46 -3.92 -30.24
C PHE A 41 11.86 -2.84 -31.26
N LYS A 42 13.14 -2.44 -31.28
CA LYS A 42 13.66 -1.48 -32.27
C LYS A 42 13.53 -2.00 -33.70
N ALA A 43 13.77 -3.29 -33.93
CA ALA A 43 13.59 -3.93 -35.24
C ALA A 43 12.13 -3.87 -35.70
N LYS A 44 11.18 -4.15 -34.79
CA LYS A 44 9.74 -4.03 -35.08
C LYS A 44 9.33 -2.61 -35.41
N LEU A 45 9.82 -1.61 -34.66
CA LEU A 45 9.54 -0.20 -34.96
C LEU A 45 10.05 0.23 -36.34
N LYS A 46 11.24 -0.24 -36.74
CA LYS A 46 11.79 0.04 -38.06
C LYS A 46 10.94 -0.56 -39.17
N ALA A 47 10.39 -1.77 -38.98
CA ALA A 47 9.49 -2.41 -39.94
C ALA A 47 8.18 -1.63 -40.15
N VAL A 48 7.71 -0.90 -39.13
CA VAL A 48 6.51 -0.04 -39.20
C VAL A 48 6.84 1.44 -39.42
N ASN A 49 8.00 1.74 -40.02
CA ASN A 49 8.44 3.09 -40.38
C ASN A 49 8.38 4.10 -39.21
N THR A 50 8.71 3.65 -38.00
CA THR A 50 8.59 4.44 -36.77
C THR A 50 9.95 4.60 -36.09
N ILE A 51 10.25 5.83 -35.66
CA ILE A 51 11.47 6.22 -34.95
C ILE A 51 11.16 6.28 -33.44
N PRO A 52 11.87 5.54 -32.58
CA PRO A 52 11.71 5.67 -31.14
C PRO A 52 12.42 6.93 -30.61
N ALA A 53 11.74 7.69 -29.77
CA ALA A 53 12.31 8.74 -28.92
C ALA A 53 12.19 8.32 -27.45
N ILE A 54 13.31 8.07 -26.80
CA ILE A 54 13.36 7.62 -25.41
C ILE A 54 13.52 8.84 -24.49
N ILE A 55 12.59 8.98 -23.54
CA ILE A 55 12.65 9.98 -22.49
C ILE A 55 13.53 9.47 -21.35
N PRO A 56 14.52 10.26 -20.88
CA PRO A 56 15.34 9.90 -19.74
C PRO A 56 14.52 9.64 -18.48
N GLY A 57 15.02 8.79 -17.60
CA GLY A 57 14.40 8.51 -16.31
C GLY A 57 14.14 9.78 -15.50
N GLY A 58 12.99 9.85 -14.83
CA GLY A 58 12.59 11.00 -14.01
C GLY A 58 11.90 12.14 -14.78
N LEU A 59 11.97 12.16 -16.11
CA LEU A 59 11.34 13.20 -16.93
C LEU A 59 9.94 12.82 -17.45
N THR A 60 9.48 11.59 -17.19
CA THR A 60 8.20 11.06 -17.66
C THR A 60 7.02 11.98 -17.30
N LYS A 61 6.98 12.48 -16.06
CA LYS A 61 5.91 13.38 -15.57
C LYS A 61 5.81 14.72 -16.31
N ILE A 62 6.85 15.12 -17.03
CA ILE A 62 6.98 16.43 -17.70
C ILE A 62 7.02 16.29 -19.22
N LEU A 63 7.64 15.21 -19.73
CA LEU A 63 7.89 15.04 -21.15
C LEU A 63 6.99 14.00 -21.80
N GLN A 64 6.34 13.09 -21.05
CA GLN A 64 5.39 12.15 -21.64
C GLN A 64 4.00 12.78 -21.77
N PRO A 65 3.50 12.99 -23.01
CA PRO A 65 2.17 13.56 -23.22
C PRO A 65 1.09 12.71 -22.56
N LEU A 66 1.23 11.39 -22.58
CA LEU A 66 0.30 10.45 -21.95
C LEU A 66 0.21 10.67 -20.42
N ASP A 67 1.35 10.92 -19.77
CA ASP A 67 1.38 11.10 -18.32
C ASP A 67 0.72 12.41 -17.88
N ILE A 68 0.97 13.48 -18.65
CA ILE A 68 0.45 14.82 -18.35
C ILE A 68 -1.04 14.94 -18.65
N SER A 69 -1.49 14.41 -19.80
CA SER A 69 -2.86 14.59 -20.27
C SER A 69 -3.80 13.52 -19.71
N VAL A 70 -3.52 12.26 -20.00
CA VAL A 70 -4.44 11.14 -19.72
C VAL A 70 -4.22 10.57 -18.33
N ASN A 71 -2.99 10.19 -17.95
CA ASN A 71 -2.79 9.57 -16.64
C ASN A 71 -3.05 10.54 -15.50
N ARG A 72 -2.71 11.83 -15.65
CA ARG A 72 -2.98 12.82 -14.61
C ARG A 72 -4.48 12.97 -14.36
N SER A 73 -5.27 13.14 -15.42
CA SER A 73 -6.74 13.27 -15.31
C SER A 73 -7.36 11.98 -14.79
N PHE A 74 -6.93 10.83 -15.31
CA PHE A 74 -7.34 9.52 -14.81
C PHE A 74 -7.05 9.36 -13.30
N LYS A 75 -5.80 9.57 -12.88
CA LYS A 75 -5.39 9.44 -11.46
C LYS A 75 -6.18 10.40 -10.55
N ALA A 76 -6.53 11.59 -11.02
CA ALA A 76 -7.33 12.53 -10.25
C ALA A 76 -8.73 11.99 -9.93
N VAL A 77 -9.37 11.31 -10.89
CA VAL A 77 -10.69 10.68 -10.69
C VAL A 77 -10.61 9.54 -9.67
N PHE A 78 -9.56 8.70 -9.74
CA PHE A 78 -9.41 7.56 -8.84
C PHE A 78 -8.86 7.92 -7.45
N ALA A 79 -8.28 9.11 -7.27
CA ALA A 79 -7.67 9.51 -6.01
C ALA A 79 -8.66 9.48 -4.83
N SER A 80 -9.90 9.95 -5.03
CA SER A 80 -10.92 9.99 -3.97
C SER A 80 -11.41 8.59 -3.58
N PRO A 81 -11.89 7.73 -4.50
CA PRO A 81 -12.31 6.37 -4.15
C PRO A 81 -11.19 5.50 -3.56
N VAL A 82 -9.97 5.62 -4.10
CA VAL A 82 -8.82 4.87 -3.58
C VAL A 82 -8.45 5.36 -2.18
N GLY A 83 -8.48 6.67 -1.93
CA GLY A 83 -8.27 7.22 -0.60
C GLY A 83 -9.29 6.72 0.42
N GLN A 84 -10.58 6.71 0.05
CA GLN A 84 -11.65 6.19 0.91
C GLN A 84 -11.49 4.70 1.21
N TRP A 85 -11.16 3.90 0.19
CA TRP A 85 -10.87 2.47 0.36
C TRP A 85 -9.67 2.24 1.30
N MET A 86 -8.58 3.01 1.11
CA MET A 86 -7.41 2.93 1.99
C MET A 86 -7.74 3.28 3.44
N MET A 87 -8.57 4.30 3.69
CA MET A 87 -8.99 4.66 5.05
C MET A 87 -9.84 3.55 5.69
N LYS A 88 -10.70 2.88 4.92
CA LYS A 88 -11.49 1.74 5.40
C LYS A 88 -10.61 0.54 5.77
N GLU A 89 -9.62 0.20 4.93
CA GLU A 89 -8.64 -0.86 5.18
C GLU A 89 -7.74 -0.55 6.38
N ALA A 90 -7.27 0.69 6.51
CA ALA A 90 -6.48 1.12 7.66
C ALA A 90 -7.28 1.03 8.97
N SER A 91 -8.56 1.40 8.92
CA SER A 91 -9.50 1.26 10.04
C SER A 91 -9.73 -0.21 10.42
N PHE A 92 -9.86 -1.10 9.43
CA PHE A 92 -10.02 -2.53 9.66
C PHE A 92 -8.76 -3.17 10.26
N THR A 93 -7.58 -2.73 9.82
CA THR A 93 -6.30 -3.16 10.37
C THR A 93 -6.13 -2.69 11.81
N ALA A 94 -6.47 -1.43 12.09
CA ALA A 94 -6.49 -0.88 13.46
C ALA A 94 -7.49 -1.63 14.36
N LEU A 95 -8.68 -1.97 13.85
CA LEU A 95 -9.67 -2.76 14.57
C LEU A 95 -9.17 -4.18 14.86
N LYS A 96 -8.54 -4.85 13.88
CA LYS A 96 -7.89 -6.16 14.08
C LYS A 96 -6.81 -6.10 15.16
N ALA A 97 -5.97 -5.07 15.14
CA ALA A 97 -4.94 -4.87 16.17
C ALA A 97 -5.58 -4.69 17.56
N ARG A 98 -6.63 -3.86 17.68
CA ARG A 98 -7.39 -3.70 18.94
C ARG A 98 -8.04 -5.00 19.41
N HIS A 99 -8.66 -5.77 18.51
CA HIS A 99 -9.26 -7.06 18.86
C HIS A 99 -8.22 -8.09 19.32
N CYS A 100 -7.04 -8.10 18.70
CA CYS A 100 -5.94 -8.96 19.11
C CYS A 100 -5.42 -8.57 20.50
N ASN A 101 -5.26 -7.26 20.77
CA ASN A 101 -4.85 -6.74 22.08
C ASN A 101 -5.90 -7.06 23.16
N PHE A 102 -7.19 -6.87 22.88
CA PHE A 102 -8.27 -7.23 23.80
C PHE A 102 -8.29 -8.73 24.11
N ARG A 103 -8.09 -9.60 23.10
CA ARG A 103 -7.98 -11.05 23.31
C ARG A 103 -6.75 -11.43 24.14
N LYS A 104 -5.62 -10.75 23.95
CA LYS A 104 -4.42 -10.96 24.78
C LYS A 104 -4.69 -10.58 26.23
N SER A 105 -5.24 -9.39 26.50
CA SER A 105 -5.60 -8.96 27.86
C SER A 105 -6.61 -9.91 28.51
N ARG A 106 -7.60 -10.43 27.77
CA ARG A 106 -8.56 -11.41 28.32
C ARG A 106 -7.91 -12.75 28.68
N LYS A 107 -6.94 -13.22 27.87
CA LYS A 107 -6.17 -14.43 28.19
C LYS A 107 -5.28 -14.22 29.42
N GLU A 108 -4.57 -13.11 29.48
CA GLU A 108 -3.72 -12.75 30.63
C GLU A 108 -4.53 -12.60 31.92
N THR A 109 -5.74 -12.04 31.84
CA THR A 109 -6.64 -11.92 33.00
C THR A 109 -7.19 -13.28 33.43
N LYS A 110 -7.45 -14.19 32.49
CA LYS A 110 -7.91 -15.55 32.77
C LYS A 110 -6.80 -16.39 33.41
N GLU A 111 -5.59 -16.28 32.87
CA GLU A 111 -4.40 -16.96 33.35
C GLU A 111 -4.01 -16.47 34.75
N ARG A 112 -4.06 -15.16 35.03
CA ARG A 112 -3.91 -14.62 36.40
C ARG A 112 -4.94 -15.16 37.38
N LYS A 113 -6.20 -15.34 36.96
CA LYS A 113 -7.26 -15.91 37.82
C LYS A 113 -7.05 -17.40 38.07
N GLU A 114 -6.60 -18.15 37.08
CA GLU A 114 -6.27 -19.57 37.23
C GLU A 114 -5.03 -19.77 38.13
N THR A 115 -4.00 -18.92 38.02
CA THR A 115 -2.82 -18.98 38.92
C THR A 115 -3.16 -18.59 40.36
N GLN A 116 -4.10 -17.66 40.58
CA GLN A 116 -4.56 -17.30 41.92
C GLN A 116 -5.45 -18.37 42.56
N GLN A 117 -6.18 -19.15 41.76
CA GLN A 117 -7.03 -20.25 42.25
C GLN A 117 -6.21 -21.53 42.56
N ALA A 118 -5.07 -21.74 41.90
CA ALA A 118 -4.25 -22.94 42.05
C ALA A 118 -3.30 -22.95 43.27
N ASN A 119 -3.20 -21.84 44.03
CA ASN A 119 -2.41 -21.75 45.26
C ASN A 119 -3.15 -20.90 46.31
N PRO A 120 -3.92 -21.50 47.23
CA PRO A 120 -4.57 -20.74 48.30
C PRO A 120 -3.59 -20.16 49.34
N ASP A 121 -2.35 -20.66 49.41
CA ASP A 121 -1.40 -20.31 50.48
C ASP A 121 -0.48 -19.10 50.19
N ALA A 122 -0.60 -18.48 49.02
CA ALA A 122 0.16 -17.27 48.67
C ALA A 122 -0.57 -15.94 48.99
N SER A 123 -1.70 -16.00 49.72
CA SER A 123 -2.53 -14.82 50.02
C SER A 123 -2.04 -13.97 51.21
N VAL A 124 -1.06 -14.45 52.00
CA VAL A 124 -0.66 -13.78 53.25
C VAL A 124 0.30 -12.60 53.05
N ALA A 125 0.95 -12.46 51.89
CA ALA A 125 1.98 -11.42 51.70
C ALA A 125 1.50 -10.11 51.04
N SER A 126 0.23 -10.00 50.60
CA SER A 126 -0.27 -8.79 49.89
C SER A 126 -1.35 -7.99 50.62
N GLY A 127 -1.69 -8.36 51.86
CA GLY A 127 -2.76 -7.70 52.63
C GLY A 127 -2.43 -6.31 53.19
N THR A 128 -1.16 -5.89 53.19
CA THR A 128 -0.73 -4.68 53.91
C THR A 128 -0.80 -3.41 53.07
N ILE A 129 -0.80 -3.51 51.73
CA ILE A 129 -0.69 -2.32 50.85
C ILE A 129 -2.08 -1.78 50.45
N ALA A 130 -3.13 -2.61 50.49
CA ALA A 130 -4.47 -2.20 50.03
C ALA A 130 -5.26 -1.34 51.02
N LYS A 131 -4.94 -1.35 52.32
CA LYS A 131 -5.71 -0.57 53.32
C LYS A 131 -5.37 0.92 53.38
N ALA A 132 -4.30 1.36 52.72
CA ALA A 132 -3.90 2.77 52.73
C ALA A 132 -4.74 3.65 51.80
N SER A 133 -5.44 3.09 50.80
CA SER A 133 -6.22 3.87 49.83
C SER A 133 -7.68 4.09 50.20
N GLU A 134 -8.14 3.56 51.33
CA GLU A 134 -9.55 3.66 51.77
C GLU A 134 -9.71 4.45 53.09
N MET A 135 -8.67 5.11 53.59
CA MET A 135 -8.82 6.03 54.73
C MET A 135 -9.40 7.36 54.26
N SER A 136 -10.53 7.73 54.87
CA SER A 136 -11.18 9.01 54.67
C SER A 136 -10.28 10.15 55.16
N MET A 137 -10.28 11.27 54.44
CA MET A 137 -9.53 12.49 54.80
C MET A 137 -9.85 13.00 56.22
N ALA A 138 -11.01 12.62 56.78
CA ALA A 138 -11.43 12.94 58.13
C ALA A 138 -10.66 12.19 59.23
N ASP A 139 -10.13 11.00 58.94
CA ASP A 139 -9.38 10.17 59.90
C ASP A 139 -7.93 10.63 60.05
N ILE A 140 -7.39 11.32 59.03
CA ILE A 140 -6.02 11.86 59.04
C ILE A 140 -5.91 13.08 59.96
N PHE A 141 -6.95 13.93 60.02
CA PHE A 141 -6.88 15.17 60.79
C PHE A 141 -7.01 14.95 62.31
N ARG A 142 -7.64 13.85 62.74
CA ARG A 142 -7.84 13.51 64.16
C ARG A 142 -6.59 12.92 64.84
N SER A 143 -5.56 12.57 64.08
CA SER A 143 -4.27 12.09 64.62
C SER A 143 -3.22 13.19 64.78
N SER A 144 -3.56 14.46 64.52
CA SER A 144 -2.65 15.61 64.66
C SER A 144 -2.79 16.38 65.99
N GLU A 145 -3.77 16.04 66.83
CA GLU A 145 -3.94 16.62 68.17
C GLU A 145 -3.85 15.50 69.23
N ASN A 146 -2.62 15.09 69.52
CA ASN A 146 -2.19 14.53 70.81
C ASN A 146 -0.66 14.43 70.87
#